data_AF-A0A822EK85-F1
#
_entry.id   AF-A0A822EK85-F1
#
_cell.length_a   1.000
_cell.length_b   1.000
_cell.length_c   1.000
_cell.angle_alpha   90.00
_cell.angle_beta   90.00
_cell.angle_gamma   90.00
#
_symmetry.space_group_name_H-M   'P 1'
#
loop_
_entity.id
_entity.type
_entity.pdbx_description
1 polymer ?
#
loop_
_entity_poly.entity_id
_entity_poly.type
_entity_poly.pdbx_seq_one_letter_code
_entity_poly.pdbx_strand_id
1 'polypeptide(L)'
;AGRDNPNVNKAIEDILNKEVIAERKKKSSSMPVLGLISIGSCPLHVIHGSFRKGFKSMVWFIDESINDIWFWFSRSSARRADFISATNSINETYSRFLARFVVTRWIEVGPVIERIIDQWNIIKEYFLTYLPTIDKKIESNDKYVRIKNFIT
;
A
#
# COMPACT_ATOMS: atom_id res chain seq x y z
N ALA A 1 -13.72 -11.71 3.88
CA ALA A 1 -13.50 -12.82 2.93
C ALA A 1 -12.60 -12.32 1.80
N GLY A 2 -11.42 -12.92 1.61
CA GLY A 2 -10.61 -12.64 0.42
C GLY A 2 -11.34 -13.21 -0.80
N ARG A 3 -11.61 -12.40 -1.81
CA ARG A 3 -12.12 -12.91 -3.09
C ARG A 3 -10.90 -13.36 -3.91
N ASP A 4 -10.98 -14.53 -4.50
CA ASP A 4 -9.90 -15.07 -5.34
C ASP A 4 -9.62 -14.18 -6.56
N ASN A 5 -8.48 -14.40 -7.20
CA ASN A 5 -8.04 -13.66 -8.36
C ASN A 5 -9.17 -13.58 -9.43
N PRO A 6 -9.41 -12.41 -10.08
CA PRO A 6 -10.45 -12.27 -11.09
C PRO A 6 -10.46 -13.35 -12.18
N ASN A 7 -9.28 -13.84 -12.56
CA ASN A 7 -9.15 -14.89 -13.57
C ASN A 7 -9.63 -16.25 -13.07
N VAL A 8 -9.43 -16.55 -11.78
CA VAL A 8 -9.93 -17.78 -11.15
C VAL A 8 -11.44 -17.75 -11.09
N ASN A 9 -12.01 -16.62 -10.65
CA ASN A 9 -13.47 -16.45 -10.58
C ASN A 9 -14.10 -16.57 -11.97
N LYS A 10 -13.49 -15.96 -13.00
CA LYS A 10 -13.97 -16.04 -14.38
C LYS A 10 -13.92 -17.46 -14.92
N ALA A 11 -12.83 -18.20 -14.65
CA ALA A 11 -12.73 -19.59 -15.08
C ALA A 11 -13.82 -20.48 -14.44
N ILE A 12 -14.09 -20.30 -13.15
CA ILE A 12 -15.17 -21.00 -12.45
C ILE A 12 -16.54 -20.61 -13.03
N GLU A 13 -16.77 -19.32 -13.26
CA GLU A 13 -18.00 -18.80 -13.87
C GLU A 13 -18.23 -19.41 -15.27
N ASP A 14 -17.19 -19.48 -16.10
CA ASP A 14 -17.24 -20.05 -17.44
C ASP A 14 -17.59 -21.55 -17.40
N ILE A 15 -17.00 -22.31 -16.47
CA ILE A 15 -17.29 -23.73 -16.28
C ILE A 15 -18.75 -23.92 -15.83
N LEU A 16 -19.18 -23.21 -14.79
CA LEU A 16 -20.53 -23.34 -14.26
C LEU A 16 -21.59 -22.91 -15.29
N ASN A 17 -21.32 -21.86 -16.05
CA ASN A 17 -22.24 -21.37 -17.07
C ASN A 17 -22.43 -22.39 -18.20
N LYS A 18 -21.36 -23.06 -18.64
CA LYS A 18 -21.43 -24.14 -19.65
C LYS A 18 -22.32 -25.28 -19.19
N GLU A 19 -22.14 -25.73 -17.95
CA GLU A 19 -22.90 -26.83 -17.37
C GLU A 19 -24.39 -26.47 -17.19
N VAL A 20 -24.68 -25.26 -16.72
CA VAL A 20 -26.06 -24.76 -16.60
C VAL A 20 -26.76 -24.68 -17.96
N ILE A 21 -26.06 -24.20 -18.99
CA ILE A 21 -26.60 -24.16 -20.36
C ILE A 21 -26.84 -25.58 -20.88
N ALA A 22 -25.88 -26.49 -20.67
CA ALA A 22 -26.00 -27.88 -21.11
C ALA A 22 -27.22 -28.58 -20.47
N GLU A 23 -27.41 -28.41 -19.16
CA GLU A 23 -28.55 -28.98 -18.43
C GLU A 23 -29.90 -28.36 -18.85
N ARG A 24 -29.94 -27.04 -19.10
CA ARG A 24 -31.17 -26.37 -19.55
C ARG A 24 -31.56 -26.76 -20.97
N LYS A 25 -30.59 -26.96 -21.87
CA LYS A 25 -30.82 -27.48 -23.23
C LYS A 25 -31.48 -28.86 -23.23
N LYS A 26 -31.16 -29.72 -22.25
CA LYS A 26 -31.78 -31.05 -22.11
C LYS A 26 -33.27 -30.96 -21.71
N LYS A 27 -33.68 -29.88 -21.02
CA LYS A 27 -35.01 -29.76 -20.38
C LYS A 27 -36.01 -28.88 -21.14
N SER A 28 -35.57 -28.03 -22.07
CA SER A 28 -36.47 -27.13 -22.81
C SER A 28 -36.01 -26.96 -24.26
N SER A 29 -36.90 -27.29 -25.20
CA SER A 29 -36.66 -27.20 -26.66
C SER A 29 -37.23 -25.92 -27.29
N SER A 30 -38.05 -25.15 -26.57
CA SER A 30 -38.87 -24.06 -27.14
C SER A 30 -38.58 -22.66 -26.61
N MET A 31 -37.68 -22.49 -25.63
CA MET A 31 -37.32 -21.19 -25.06
C MET A 31 -35.81 -20.94 -25.17
N PRO A 32 -35.33 -19.69 -25.40
CA PRO A 32 -33.91 -19.38 -25.42
C PRO A 32 -33.23 -19.83 -24.12
N VAL A 33 -32.19 -20.66 -24.25
CA VAL A 33 -31.42 -21.14 -23.10
C VAL A 33 -30.53 -20.03 -22.60
N LEU A 34 -30.99 -19.35 -21.55
CA LEU A 34 -30.20 -18.35 -20.84
C LEU A 34 -29.18 -19.04 -19.93
N GLY A 35 -27.98 -18.47 -19.86
CA GLY A 35 -26.92 -18.89 -18.94
C GLY A 35 -27.07 -18.29 -17.54
N LEU A 36 -25.97 -18.26 -16.81
CA LEU A 36 -25.79 -17.49 -15.59
C LEU A 36 -25.73 -15.99 -15.91
N ILE A 37 -26.20 -15.18 -14.96
CA ILE A 37 -26.04 -13.73 -15.02
C ILE A 37 -24.65 -13.39 -14.48
N SER A 38 -23.80 -12.83 -15.34
CA SER A 38 -22.49 -12.36 -14.92
C SER A 38 -22.60 -11.06 -14.14
N ILE A 39 -22.01 -11.03 -12.94
CA ILE A 39 -21.84 -9.82 -12.13
C ILE A 39 -20.47 -9.17 -12.41
N GLY A 40 -19.65 -9.81 -13.26
CA GLY A 40 -18.32 -9.36 -13.63
C GLY A 40 -17.28 -9.49 -12.50
N SER A 41 -16.06 -9.04 -12.80
CA SER A 41 -14.97 -9.04 -11.82
C SER A 41 -15.11 -7.93 -10.79
N CYS A 42 -14.65 -8.17 -9.56
CA CYS A 42 -14.68 -7.17 -8.50
C CYS A 42 -13.87 -5.91 -8.89
N PRO A 43 -14.50 -4.71 -8.96
CA PRO A 43 -13.85 -3.49 -9.44
C PRO A 43 -12.67 -3.05 -8.55
N LEU A 44 -12.68 -3.44 -7.27
CA LEU A 44 -11.56 -3.20 -6.35
C LEU A 44 -10.25 -3.81 -6.87
N HIS A 45 -10.28 -4.97 -7.53
CA HIS A 45 -9.07 -5.58 -8.08
C HIS A 45 -8.52 -4.79 -9.26
N VAL A 46 -9.39 -4.22 -10.09
CA VAL A 46 -8.99 -3.34 -11.22
C VAL A 46 -8.33 -2.10 -10.66
N ILE A 47 -8.98 -1.41 -9.70
CA ILE A 47 -8.45 -0.20 -9.08
C ILE A 47 -7.12 -0.48 -8.38
N HIS A 48 -7.06 -1.53 -7.55
CA HIS A 48 -5.83 -1.96 -6.88
C HIS A 48 -4.69 -2.24 -7.88
N GLY A 49 -5.01 -2.97 -8.97
CA GLY A 49 -4.06 -3.28 -10.03
C GLY A 49 -3.54 -2.02 -10.74
N SER A 50 -4.43 -1.06 -11.00
CA SER A 50 -4.08 0.23 -11.61
C SER A 50 -3.17 1.05 -10.71
N PHE A 51 -3.49 1.21 -9.42
CA PHE A 51 -2.61 1.92 -8.48
C PHE A 51 -1.24 1.24 -8.39
N ARG A 52 -1.20 -0.08 -8.18
CA ARG A 52 0.06 -0.83 -8.11
C ARG A 52 0.92 -0.64 -9.36
N LYS A 53 0.32 -0.72 -10.55
CA LYS A 53 1.05 -0.53 -11.81
C LYS A 53 1.50 0.92 -11.99
N GLY A 54 0.64 1.87 -11.67
CA GLY A 54 0.95 3.30 -11.72
C GLY A 54 2.15 3.63 -10.85
N PHE A 55 2.13 3.25 -9.58
CA PHE A 55 3.26 3.46 -8.67
C PHE A 55 4.54 2.74 -9.12
N LYS A 56 4.43 1.50 -9.64
CA LYS A 56 5.60 0.78 -10.18
C LYS A 56 6.20 1.41 -11.45
N SER A 57 5.42 2.20 -12.18
CA SER A 57 5.91 2.93 -13.36
C SER A 57 6.57 4.26 -13.02
N MET A 58 6.45 4.72 -11.77
CA MET A 58 7.14 5.92 -11.30
C MET A 58 8.61 5.61 -11.01
N VAL A 59 9.47 6.62 -11.19
CA VAL A 59 10.90 6.53 -10.86
C VAL A 59 11.12 6.42 -9.34
N TRP A 60 10.16 6.91 -8.55
CA TRP A 60 10.22 6.91 -7.10
C TRP A 60 9.71 5.57 -6.54
N PHE A 61 10.59 4.84 -5.85
CA PHE A 61 10.26 3.62 -5.10
C PHE A 61 9.46 3.94 -3.81
N ILE A 62 8.29 4.53 -3.99
CA ILE A 62 7.46 5.09 -2.91
C ILE A 62 7.10 4.02 -1.87
N ASP A 63 6.79 2.80 -2.30
CA ASP A 63 6.47 1.71 -1.39
C ASP A 63 7.64 1.29 -0.51
N GLU A 64 8.85 1.26 -1.06
CA GLU A 64 10.06 0.95 -0.29
C GLU A 64 10.38 2.07 0.69
N SER A 65 10.38 3.32 0.24
CA SER A 65 10.69 4.49 1.07
C SER A 65 9.72 4.66 2.24
N ILE A 66 8.40 4.57 1.99
CA ILE A 66 7.38 4.68 3.04
C ILE A 66 7.53 3.55 4.06
N ASN A 67 7.82 2.33 3.58
CA ASN A 67 8.04 1.19 4.48
C ASN A 67 9.31 1.37 5.30
N ASP A 68 10.41 1.83 4.72
CA ASP A 68 11.67 2.04 5.43
C ASP A 68 11.51 3.07 6.56
N ILE A 69 10.84 4.20 6.27
CA ILE A 69 10.49 5.21 7.27
C ILE A 69 9.65 4.58 8.38
N TRP A 70 8.56 3.88 8.07
CA TRP A 70 7.72 3.27 9.09
C TRP A 70 8.47 2.21 9.92
N PHE A 71 9.25 1.35 9.27
CA PHE A 71 10.05 0.33 9.94
C PHE A 71 11.18 0.89 10.79
N TRP A 72 11.67 2.09 10.47
CA TRP A 72 12.66 2.79 11.30
C TRP A 72 12.13 2.98 12.73
N PHE A 73 10.87 3.40 12.84
CA PHE A 73 10.21 3.73 14.10
C PHE A 73 9.39 2.59 14.72
N SER A 74 9.01 1.56 13.94
CA SER A 74 8.06 0.54 14.43
C SER A 74 8.61 -0.35 15.53
N ARG A 75 9.94 -0.51 15.63
CA ARG A 75 10.58 -1.43 16.59
C ARG A 75 11.42 -0.75 17.66
N SER A 76 11.36 0.57 17.79
CA SER A 76 12.16 1.29 18.78
C SER A 76 11.36 2.45 19.39
N SER A 77 11.05 2.33 20.68
CA SER A 77 10.46 3.40 21.47
C SER A 77 11.43 4.58 21.61
N ALA A 78 12.74 4.31 21.75
CA ALA A 78 13.78 5.33 21.79
C ALA A 78 13.74 6.22 20.54
N ARG A 79 13.72 5.63 19.34
CA ARG A 79 13.62 6.41 18.08
C ARG A 79 12.33 7.24 17.98
N ARG A 80 11.23 6.79 18.60
CA ARG A 80 9.99 7.58 18.66
C ARG A 80 10.09 8.74 19.64
N ALA A 81 10.75 8.54 20.78
CA ALA A 81 11.05 9.62 21.71
C ALA A 81 11.97 10.67 21.07
N ASP A 82 13.01 10.22 20.38
CA ASP A 82 13.91 11.07 19.58
C ASP A 82 13.16 11.85 18.51
N PHE A 83 12.19 11.23 17.82
CA PHE A 83 11.33 11.90 16.84
C PHE A 83 10.48 13.01 17.47
N ILE A 84 9.98 12.81 18.69
CA ILE A 84 9.28 13.85 19.45
C ILE A 84 10.24 14.98 19.82
N SER A 85 11.48 14.67 20.21
CA SER A 85 12.50 15.69 20.45
C SER A 85 12.80 16.53 19.21
N ALA A 86 12.93 15.90 18.03
CA ALA A 86 13.09 16.58 16.75
C ALA A 86 11.85 17.41 16.37
N THR A 87 10.65 16.93 16.71
CA THR A 87 9.40 17.69 16.51
C THR A 87 9.40 18.98 17.33
N ASN A 88 9.82 18.88 18.60
CA ASN A 88 9.89 20.02 19.51
C ASN A 88 10.99 21.02 19.12
N SER A 89 12.10 20.59 18.51
CA SER A 89 13.20 21.49 18.12
C SER A 89 12.79 22.46 17.02
N ILE A 90 11.86 22.09 16.15
CA ILE A 90 11.34 22.95 15.07
C ILE A 90 9.96 23.56 15.38
N ASN A 91 9.44 23.37 16.60
CA ASN A 91 8.15 23.89 17.05
C ASN A 91 6.97 23.46 16.13
N GLU A 92 7.03 22.25 15.57
CA GLU A 92 5.93 21.66 14.81
C GLU A 92 5.13 20.67 15.65
N THR A 93 3.96 20.25 15.16
CA THR A 93 3.15 19.22 15.81
C THR A 93 2.49 18.32 14.78
N TYR A 94 2.14 17.09 15.17
CA TYR A 94 1.38 16.17 14.32
C TYR A 94 0.27 15.50 15.13
N SER A 95 -0.88 15.25 14.48
CA SER A 95 -2.06 14.66 15.15
C SER A 95 -1.96 13.15 15.31
N ARG A 96 -1.35 12.46 14.34
CA ARG A 96 -1.26 10.99 14.28
C ARG A 96 0.12 10.57 13.80
N PHE A 97 0.69 9.59 14.48
CA PHE A 97 1.96 9.01 14.07
C PHE A 97 1.85 8.29 12.71
N LEU A 98 3.01 8.11 12.08
CA LEU A 98 3.15 7.46 10.79
C LEU A 98 2.43 6.10 10.71
N ALA A 99 1.75 5.86 9.59
CA ALA A 99 1.00 4.63 9.35
C ALA A 99 1.82 3.60 8.56
N ARG A 100 1.49 2.32 8.75
CA ARG A 100 2.12 1.24 7.98
C ARG A 100 1.51 1.16 6.59
N PHE A 101 2.34 1.13 5.56
CA PHE A 101 1.91 0.76 4.22
C PHE A 101 1.80 -0.77 4.07
N VAL A 102 0.73 -1.25 3.42
CA VAL A 102 0.51 -2.66 3.14
C VAL A 102 0.44 -2.86 1.63
N VAL A 103 1.45 -3.52 1.06
CA VAL A 103 1.62 -3.69 -0.40
C VAL A 103 0.50 -4.47 -1.09
N THR A 104 -0.30 -5.22 -0.34
CA THR A 104 -1.48 -5.93 -0.86
C THR A 104 -2.74 -5.08 -0.86
N ARG A 105 -2.67 -3.83 -0.37
CA ARG A 105 -3.80 -2.91 -0.20
C ARG A 105 -3.45 -1.51 -0.71
N TRP A 106 -3.12 -1.41 -2.00
CA TRP A 106 -2.77 -0.13 -2.64
C TRP A 106 -3.84 0.96 -2.54
N ILE A 107 -5.12 0.61 -2.37
CA ILE A 107 -6.20 1.59 -2.19
C ILE A 107 -6.08 2.31 -0.84
N GLU A 108 -5.49 1.66 0.17
CA GLU A 108 -5.31 2.22 1.53
C GLU A 108 -4.03 3.08 1.65
N VAL A 109 -3.30 3.33 0.54
CA VAL A 109 -2.04 4.07 0.57
C VAL A 109 -2.22 5.57 0.83
N GLY A 110 -3.36 6.15 0.41
CA GLY A 110 -3.63 7.60 0.50
C GLY A 110 -3.40 8.15 1.92
N PRO A 111 -4.09 7.63 2.95
CA PRO A 111 -3.90 8.08 4.33
C PRO A 111 -2.49 7.84 4.89
N VAL A 112 -1.70 6.94 4.30
CA VAL A 112 -0.30 6.72 4.70
C VAL A 112 0.58 7.82 4.13
N ILE A 113 0.41 8.14 2.84
CA ILE A 113 1.13 9.22 2.15
C ILE A 113 0.79 10.57 2.78
N GLU A 114 -0.49 10.86 3.02
CA GLU A 114 -0.95 12.09 3.67
C GLU A 114 -0.22 12.34 4.99
N ARG A 115 -0.11 11.32 5.85
CA ARG A 115 0.61 11.47 7.13
C ARG A 115 2.11 11.73 6.97
N ILE A 116 2.74 11.19 5.92
CA ILE A 116 4.15 11.47 5.63
C ILE A 116 4.32 12.90 5.14
N ILE A 117 3.41 13.38 4.30
CA ILE A 117 3.41 14.77 3.82
C ILE A 117 3.18 15.72 5.00
N ASP A 118 2.20 15.45 5.86
CA ASP A 118 1.89 16.25 7.05
C ASP A 118 3.08 16.35 8.04
N GLN A 119 3.94 15.33 8.07
CA GLN A 119 5.10 15.25 8.96
C GLN A 119 6.43 15.46 8.21
N TRP A 120 6.39 15.96 6.96
CA TRP A 120 7.56 15.94 6.09
C TRP A 120 8.73 16.75 6.64
N ASN A 121 8.46 17.94 7.18
CA ASN A 121 9.49 18.79 7.79
C ASN A 121 10.11 18.13 9.02
N ILE A 122 9.28 17.51 9.88
CA ILE A 122 9.74 16.76 11.06
C ILE A 122 10.60 15.57 10.64
N ILE A 123 10.21 14.83 9.59
CA ILE A 123 10.98 13.71 9.04
C ILE A 123 12.34 14.21 8.56
N LYS A 124 12.38 15.32 7.82
CA LYS A 124 13.63 15.93 7.37
C LYS A 124 14.50 16.36 8.55
N GLU A 125 13.94 17.05 9.53
CA GLU A 125 14.67 17.46 10.73
C GLU A 125 15.24 16.26 11.48
N TYR A 126 14.43 15.22 11.68
CA TYR A 126 14.86 14.02 12.38
C TYR A 126 16.03 13.32 11.68
N PHE A 127 15.94 13.06 10.37
CA PHE A 127 16.94 12.28 9.64
C PHE A 127 18.15 13.09 9.17
N LEU A 128 17.99 14.38 8.87
CA LEU A 128 19.06 15.22 8.32
C LEU A 128 19.79 16.03 9.40
N THR A 129 19.12 16.36 10.51
CA THR A 129 19.69 17.20 11.57
C THR A 129 19.85 16.41 12.87
N TYR A 130 18.75 15.97 13.47
CA TYR A 130 18.75 15.42 14.83
C TYR A 130 19.54 14.12 14.94
N LEU A 131 19.21 13.11 14.12
CA LEU A 131 19.78 11.78 14.22
C LEU A 131 21.32 11.76 14.00
N PRO A 132 21.89 12.48 13.00
CA PRO A 132 23.34 12.62 12.87
C PRO A 132 24.04 13.26 14.08
N THR A 133 23.35 14.12 14.84
CA THR A 133 23.95 14.75 16.04
C THR A 133 24.10 13.78 17.20
N ILE A 134 23.15 12.83 17.35
CA ILE A 134 23.13 11.86 18.44
C ILE A 134 23.84 10.55 18.09
N ASP A 135 23.91 10.18 16.81
CA ASP A 135 24.60 8.98 16.33
C ASP A 135 25.49 9.30 15.12
N LYS A 136 26.77 9.60 15.41
CA LYS A 136 27.76 9.93 14.38
C LYS A 136 28.10 8.76 13.45
N LYS A 137 27.73 7.52 13.79
CA LYS A 137 28.02 6.32 12.98
C LYS A 137 26.84 5.94 12.07
N ILE A 138 25.73 6.68 12.14
CA ILE A 138 24.48 6.37 11.44
C ILE A 138 24.63 6.36 9.91
N GLU A 139 25.59 7.10 9.36
CA GLU A 139 25.88 7.17 7.92
C GLU A 139 26.28 5.81 7.32
N SER A 140 26.70 4.84 8.15
CA SER A 140 26.99 3.47 7.72
C SER A 140 25.75 2.56 7.67
N ASN A 141 24.59 3.03 8.14
CA ASN A 141 23.36 2.24 8.18
C ASN A 141 22.62 2.30 6.84
N ASP A 142 22.54 1.18 6.12
CA ASP A 142 21.90 1.11 4.80
C ASP A 142 20.48 1.68 4.76
N LYS A 143 19.68 1.43 5.80
CA LYS A 143 18.30 1.94 5.86
C LYS A 143 18.28 3.45 6.05
N TYR A 144 19.16 3.97 6.92
CA TYR A 144 19.31 5.41 7.08
C TYR A 144 19.70 6.06 5.75
N VAL A 145 20.70 5.51 5.05
CA VAL A 145 21.16 6.02 3.75
C VAL A 145 20.03 6.03 2.71
N ARG A 146 19.23 4.95 2.62
CA ARG A 146 18.06 4.92 1.72
C ARG A 146 17.03 5.98 2.07
N ILE A 147 16.70 6.15 3.35
CA ILE A 147 15.74 7.18 3.79
C ILE A 147 16.30 8.57 3.49
N LYS A 148 17.56 8.83 3.82
CA LYS A 148 18.24 10.10 3.54
C LYS A 148 18.16 10.44 2.06
N ASN A 149 18.55 9.52 1.17
CA ASN A 149 18.49 9.73 -0.28
C ASN A 149 17.06 9.98 -0.80
N PHE A 150 16.04 9.49 -0.11
CA PHE A 150 14.64 9.73 -0.49
C PHE A 150 14.12 11.11 -0.07
N ILE A 151 14.65 11.69 1.02
CA ILE A 151 14.16 12.96 1.59
C ILE A 151 15.04 14.19 1.25
N THR A 152 16.17 13.96 0.55
CA THR A 152 17.09 15.01 0.07
C THR A 152 16.81 15.32 -1.39
#